data_AF-A0A7K0NBN3-F1
#
_entry.id   AF-A0A7K0NBN3-F1
#
_cell.length_a   1.000
_cell.length_b   1.000
_cell.length_c   1.000
_cell.angle_alpha   90.00
_cell.angle_beta   90.00
_cell.angle_gamma   90.00
#
_symmetry.space_group_name_H-M   'P 1'
#
loop_
_entity.id
_entity.type
_entity.pdbx_description
1 polymer ?
#
loop_
_entity_poly.entity_id
_entity_poly.type
_entity_poly.pdbx_seq_one_letter_code
_entity_poly.pdbx_strand_id
1 'polypeptide(L)'
;MRITLPSGTQCEIDKTVKDPTMGLVIAPDIFGLRELYDGLVARFANEWNMTVCAVEPFPARELGPEIEPRFAAVPTLSDETHLRDLHEA
;
A
#
# COMPACT_ATOMS: atom_id res chain seq x y z
N MET A 1 -10.44 -3.04 -1.41
CA MET A 1 -10.20 -4.36 -2.04
C MET A 1 -8.72 -4.51 -2.38
N ARG A 2 -8.22 -5.76 -2.44
CA ARG A 2 -6.85 -6.05 -2.89
C ARG A 2 -6.73 -6.12 -4.41
N ILE A 3 -5.69 -5.51 -4.96
CA ILE A 3 -5.27 -5.64 -6.35
C ILE A 3 -3.77 -5.96 -6.43
N THR A 4 -3.34 -6.45 -7.59
CA THR A 4 -1.93 -6.63 -7.93
C THR A 4 -1.53 -5.55 -8.94
N LEU A 5 -0.49 -4.77 -8.62
CA LEU A 5 0.10 -3.76 -9.52
C LEU A 5 0.81 -4.42 -10.70
N PRO A 6 1.13 -3.69 -11.80
CA PRO A 6 1.87 -4.25 -12.94
C PRO A 6 3.21 -4.89 -12.55
N SER A 7 3.84 -4.40 -11.49
CA SER A 7 5.06 -4.96 -10.90
C SER A 7 4.89 -6.30 -10.17
N GLY A 8 3.65 -6.71 -9.89
CA GLY A 8 3.32 -7.86 -9.03
C GLY A 8 3.11 -7.50 -7.56
N THR A 9 3.36 -6.25 -7.16
CA THR A 9 3.20 -5.77 -5.79
C THR A 9 1.73 -5.72 -5.37
N GLN A 10 1.42 -6.16 -4.15
CA GLN A 10 0.07 -6.09 -3.61
C GLN A 10 -0.30 -4.65 -3.23
N CYS A 11 -1.55 -4.28 -3.44
CA CYS A 11 -2.07 -2.96 -3.11
C CYS A 11 -3.50 -3.09 -2.58
N GLU A 12 -3.80 -2.45 -1.45
CA GLU A 12 -5.18 -2.20 -1.04
C GLU A 12 -5.70 -0.97 -1.76
N ILE A 13 -6.94 -0.99 -2.26
CA ILE A 13 -7.52 0.15 -2.96
C ILE A 13 -9.02 0.29 -2.70
N ASP A 14 -9.48 1.53 -2.53
CA ASP A 14 -10.90 1.90 -2.51
C ASP A 14 -11.18 2.90 -3.66
N LYS A 15 -12.07 2.46 -4.57
CA LYS A 15 -12.60 3.24 -5.70
C LYS A 15 -14.13 3.37 -5.64
N THR A 16 -14.73 3.13 -4.48
CA THR A 16 -16.19 3.05 -4.31
C THR A 16 -16.87 4.42 -4.32
N VAL A 17 -16.11 5.47 -3.99
CA VAL A 17 -16.54 6.87 -4.06
C VAL A 17 -16.87 7.26 -5.50
N LYS A 18 -18.03 7.91 -5.70
CA LYS A 18 -18.45 8.44 -7.00
C LYS A 18 -17.79 9.80 -7.24
N ASP A 19 -17.31 10.02 -8.46
CA ASP A 19 -16.70 11.29 -8.90
C ASP A 19 -15.64 11.81 -7.91
N PRO A 20 -14.57 11.03 -7.65
CA PRO A 20 -13.53 11.42 -6.70
C PRO A 20 -12.85 12.70 -7.15
N THR A 21 -12.51 13.56 -6.18
CA THR A 21 -11.86 14.86 -6.45
C THR A 21 -10.34 14.73 -6.60
N MET A 22 -9.76 13.65 -6.09
CA MET A 22 -8.31 13.39 -6.10
C MET A 22 -8.00 11.89 -5.88
N GLY A 23 -6.74 11.52 -6.12
CA GLY A 23 -6.16 10.25 -5.70
C GLY A 23 -5.17 10.43 -4.53
N LEU A 24 -5.12 9.45 -3.61
CA LEU A 24 -4.13 9.38 -2.52
C LEU A 24 -3.45 8.02 -2.51
N VAL A 25 -2.13 8.02 -2.64
CA VAL A 25 -1.28 6.83 -2.47
C VAL A 25 -0.64 6.86 -1.09
N ILE A 26 -0.86 5.81 -0.31
CA ILE A 26 -0.29 5.64 1.03
C ILE A 26 0.93 4.73 0.90
N ALA A 27 2.08 5.20 1.38
CA ALA A 27 3.26 4.39 1.65
C ALA A 27 3.17 3.85 3.09
N PRO A 28 2.90 2.56 3.30
CA PRO A 28 2.77 1.98 4.64
C PRO A 28 4.06 2.01 5.44
N ASP A 29 3.92 1.90 6.76
CA ASP A 29 5.04 1.62 7.65
C ASP A 29 5.58 0.19 7.48
N ILE A 30 6.61 -0.16 8.25
CA ILE A 30 7.29 -1.46 8.21
C ILE A 30 6.36 -2.68 8.40
N PHE A 31 5.18 -2.51 8.98
CA PHE A 31 4.21 -3.59 9.16
C PHE A 31 3.37 -3.86 7.91
N GLY A 32 3.54 -3.10 6.84
CA GLY A 32 2.92 -3.33 5.54
C GLY A 32 1.40 -3.35 5.62
N LEU A 33 0.76 -4.14 4.76
CA LEU A 33 -0.68 -4.12 4.57
C LEU A 33 -1.47 -4.95 5.61
N ARG A 34 -1.30 -4.61 6.89
CA ARG A 34 -2.16 -5.08 7.98
C ARG A 34 -3.59 -4.51 7.87
N GLU A 35 -4.54 -5.11 8.58
CA GLU A 35 -5.97 -4.71 8.60
C GLU A 35 -6.18 -3.20 8.90
N LEU A 36 -5.23 -2.56 9.59
CA LEU A 36 -5.21 -1.11 9.77
C LEU A 36 -5.34 -0.35 8.44
N TYR A 37 -4.61 -0.77 7.41
CA TYR A 37 -4.62 -0.07 6.11
C TYR A 37 -5.90 -0.34 5.32
N ASP A 38 -6.56 -1.47 5.50
CA ASP A 38 -7.88 -1.73 4.92
C ASP A 38 -8.89 -0.71 5.46
N GLY A 39 -8.87 -0.47 6.77
CA GLY A 39 -9.69 0.56 7.41
C GLY A 39 -9.30 1.99 7.02
N LEU A 40 -7.99 2.31 6.96
CA LEU A 40 -7.51 3.65 6.61
C LEU A 40 -7.83 4.03 5.16
N VAL A 41 -7.65 3.11 4.21
CA VAL A 41 -7.95 3.33 2.79
C VAL A 41 -9.43 3.63 2.61
N ALA A 42 -10.31 2.81 3.18
CA ALA A 42 -11.75 3.03 3.11
C ALA A 42 -12.17 4.33 3.79
N ARG A 43 -11.61 4.62 4.96
CA ARG A 43 -11.91 5.84 5.72
C ARG A 43 -11.52 7.09 4.94
N PHE A 44 -10.28 7.18 4.44
CA PHE A 44 -9.82 8.35 3.69
C PHE A 44 -10.55 8.53 2.36
N ALA A 45 -10.89 7.43 1.68
CA ALA A 45 -11.70 7.52 0.48
C ALA A 45 -13.04 8.21 0.77
N ASN A 46 -13.77 7.72 1.77
CA ASN A 46 -15.10 8.23 2.12
C ASN A 46 -15.06 9.62 2.76
N GLU A 47 -14.16 9.87 3.71
CA GLU A 47 -14.11 11.15 4.41
C GLU A 47 -13.62 12.30 3.52
N TRP A 48 -12.73 12.02 2.55
CA TRP A 48 -12.09 13.05 1.73
C TRP A 48 -12.56 13.08 0.27
N ASN A 49 -13.52 12.21 -0.10
CA ASN A 49 -14.01 12.06 -1.47
C ASN A 49 -12.89 11.75 -2.48
N MET A 50 -12.02 10.79 -2.13
CA MET A 50 -10.84 10.42 -2.92
C MET A 50 -10.89 8.96 -3.35
N THR A 51 -10.15 8.63 -4.41
CA THR A 51 -9.68 7.25 -4.63
C THR A 51 -8.41 7.05 -3.82
N VAL A 52 -8.36 6.02 -2.97
CA VAL A 52 -7.23 5.83 -2.05
C VAL A 52 -6.66 4.44 -2.20
N CYS A 53 -5.34 4.32 -2.17
CA CYS A 53 -4.66 3.04 -2.19
C CYS A 53 -3.47 2.99 -1.21
N ALA A 54 -3.08 1.79 -0.79
CA ALA A 54 -1.91 1.53 0.05
C ALA A 54 -1.11 0.38 -0.54
N VAL A 55 0.20 0.59 -0.76
CA VAL A 55 1.08 -0.32 -1.52
C VAL A 55 1.94 -1.16 -0.58
N GLU A 56 2.11 -2.46 -0.83
CA GLU A 56 2.92 -3.36 0.02
C GLU A 56 4.40 -2.99 -0.07
N PRO A 57 5.06 -2.59 1.05
CA PRO A 57 6.49 -2.25 1.05
C PRO A 57 7.42 -3.47 0.94
N PHE A 58 6.93 -4.70 1.07
CA PHE A 58 7.75 -5.90 0.92
C PHE A 58 7.28 -6.78 -0.23
N PRO A 59 7.45 -6.32 -1.50
CA PRO A 59 6.94 -7.05 -2.65
C PRO A 59 7.55 -8.45 -2.74
N ALA A 60 6.67 -9.44 -2.97
CA ALA A 60 7.02 -10.86 -3.05
C ALA A 60 7.71 -11.44 -1.79
N ARG A 61 7.53 -10.84 -0.62
CA ARG A 61 8.05 -11.36 0.65
C ARG A 61 6.90 -11.69 1.60
N GLU A 62 6.95 -12.90 2.15
CA GLU A 62 6.07 -13.30 3.24
C GLU A 62 6.78 -13.05 4.56
N LEU A 63 6.46 -11.92 5.20
CA LEU A 63 7.03 -11.53 6.49
C LEU A 63 5.96 -11.61 7.56
N GLY A 64 6.26 -12.30 8.67
CA GLY A 64 5.38 -12.43 9.82
C GLY A 64 5.11 -11.08 10.53
N PRO A 65 4.38 -11.08 11.65
CA PRO A 65 4.05 -9.85 12.38
C PRO A 65 5.24 -9.25 13.13
N GLU A 66 6.32 -10.02 13.33
CA GLU A 66 7.50 -9.60 14.08
C GLU A 66 8.31 -8.52 13.37
N ILE A 67 8.88 -7.59 14.15
CA ILE A 67 9.61 -6.43 13.62
C ILE A 67 11.00 -6.82 13.10
N GLU A 68 11.69 -7.75 13.75
CA GLU A 68 13.09 -8.08 13.46
C GLU A 68 13.29 -8.62 12.03
N PRO A 69 12.50 -9.59 11.53
CA PRO A 69 12.62 -10.05 10.14
C PRO A 69 12.31 -8.97 9.13
N ARG A 70 11.35 -8.09 9.43
CA ARG A 70 10.98 -6.97 8.56
C ARG A 70 12.08 -5.94 8.48
N PHE A 71 12.66 -5.57 9.61
CA PHE A 71 13.74 -4.60 9.67
C PHE A 71 15.01 -5.13 8.99
N ALA A 72 15.32 -6.42 9.16
CA ALA A 72 16.40 -7.08 8.44
C ALA A 72 16.18 -7.09 6.91
N ALA A 73 14.94 -7.05 6.45
CA ALA A 73 14.58 -7.03 5.05
C ALA A 73 14.74 -5.64 4.40
N VAL A 74 14.61 -4.55 5.16
CA VAL A 74 14.71 -3.16 4.68
C VAL A 74 15.97 -2.86 3.85
N PRO A 75 17.20 -3.16 4.30
CA PRO A 75 18.42 -2.82 3.53
C PRO A 75 18.56 -3.58 2.21
N THR A 76 17.71 -4.59 1.97
CA THR A 76 17.70 -5.37 0.73
C THR A 76 16.62 -4.91 -0.25
N LEU A 77 15.85 -3.87 0.10
CA LEU A 77 14.87 -3.26 -0.77
C LEU A 77 15.55 -2.35 -1.80
N SER A 78 14.91 -2.19 -2.96
CA SER A 78 15.34 -1.28 -4.00
C SER A 78 14.45 -0.04 -3.97
N ASP A 79 15.06 1.13 -3.75
CA ASP A 79 14.35 2.42 -3.77
C ASP A 79 13.66 2.67 -5.10
N GLU A 80 14.32 2.33 -6.21
CA GLU A 80 13.75 2.46 -7.56
C GLU A 80 12.47 1.62 -7.71
N THR A 81 12.49 0.38 -7.23
CA THR A 81 11.30 -0.50 -7.23
C THR A 81 10.19 0.08 -6.36
N HIS A 82 10.53 0.55 -5.15
CA HIS A 82 9.56 1.14 -4.23
C HIS A 82 8.89 2.39 -4.81
N LEU A 83 9.69 3.33 -5.32
CA LEU A 83 9.19 4.56 -5.88
C LEU A 83 8.37 4.31 -7.15
N ARG A 84 8.79 3.36 -8.01
CA ARG A 84 7.99 2.94 -9.16
C ARG A 84 6.62 2.44 -8.73
N ASP A 85 6.55 1.55 -7.75
CA ASP A 85 5.27 0.97 -7.32
C ASP A 85 4.33 2.06 -6.75
N LEU A 86 4.87 3.08 -6.06
CA LEU A 86 4.07 4.24 -5.61
C LEU A 86 3.61 5.13 -6.78
N HIS A 87 4.36 5.21 -7.87
CA HIS A 87 3.99 5.97 -9.07
C HIS A 87 2.99 5.24 -9.97
N GLU A 88 3.01 3.91 -9.98
CA GLU A 88 2.12 3.06 -10.81
C GLU A 88 0.76 2.77 -10.14
N ALA A 89 0.62 3.08 -8.85
CA ALA A 89 -0.60 2.86 -8.06
C ALA A 89 -1.70 3.91 -8.32
#